data_AF-A0A486XRT2-F1
#
_entry.id   AF-A0A486XRT2-F1
#
_cell.length_a   1.000
_cell.length_b   1.000
_cell.length_c   1.000
_cell.angle_alpha   90.00
_cell.angle_beta   90.00
_cell.angle_gamma   90.00
#
_symmetry.space_group_name_H-M   'P 1'
#
loop_
_entity.id
_entity.type
_entity.pdbx_description
1 polymer ?
#
loop_
_entity_poly.entity_id
_entity_poly.type
_entity_poly.pdbx_seq_one_letter_code
_entity_poly.pdbx_strand_id
1 'polypeptide(L)'
;MKKILVLSLFYLQCIYGNQPLEEYFSYIKQLAQSSGNYQEGEIEIVMDPVEILKIQEIQENRLLQKGFSKIEAREFSQVGLVCEDQYLIWLRDAVYFPQKIPGTYDRLIWKSELKEGLSGVAILPVLPSGRIALIVNYRHATRSWELELPRGGVELQETAEEAALRELKEETGLIASSLHFLGQVAPDNGVLSSVMPIFLAKISSQEESQTEYGEAIADVISFTKDELKKGLMQGFLEVSIQGEEKHIPLRDPFLTFALLQAELRKLL
;
A
#
# COMPACT_ATOMS: atom_id res chain seq x y z
N MET A 1 -30.23 -36.45 4.39
CA MET A 1 -28.82 -36.83 4.15
C MET A 1 -28.60 -36.98 2.65
N LYS A 2 -27.47 -36.49 2.11
CA LYS A 2 -27.11 -36.29 0.68
C LYS A 2 -27.45 -34.91 0.09
N LYS A 3 -26.77 -33.86 0.56
CA LYS A 3 -26.49 -32.60 -0.17
C LYS A 3 -25.20 -31.93 0.33
N ILE A 4 -24.18 -32.73 0.63
CA ILE A 4 -22.83 -32.25 0.97
C ILE A 4 -21.85 -33.16 0.22
N LEU A 5 -21.70 -32.95 -1.10
CA LEU A 5 -20.58 -33.54 -1.86
C LEU A 5 -20.37 -32.89 -3.23
N VAL A 6 -20.85 -31.66 -3.46
CA VAL A 6 -20.66 -30.94 -4.75
C VAL A 6 -19.82 -29.66 -4.57
N LEU A 7 -19.51 -29.25 -3.34
CA LEU A 7 -18.70 -28.06 -3.08
C LEU A 7 -17.18 -28.32 -3.04
N SER A 8 -16.72 -29.57 -3.04
CA SER A 8 -15.29 -29.88 -2.90
C SER A 8 -14.52 -30.03 -4.22
N LEU A 9 -15.18 -30.15 -5.38
CA LEU A 9 -14.47 -30.24 -6.67
C LEU A 9 -14.24 -28.88 -7.35
N PHE A 10 -15.10 -27.88 -7.12
CA PHE A 10 -14.86 -26.52 -7.62
C PHE A 10 -13.81 -25.76 -6.78
N TYR A 11 -13.70 -26.07 -5.48
CA TYR A 11 -12.63 -25.52 -4.64
C TYR A 11 -11.25 -26.14 -4.93
N LEU A 12 -11.19 -27.31 -5.58
CA LEU A 12 -9.91 -27.94 -5.95
C LEU A 12 -9.33 -27.43 -7.28
N GLN A 13 -10.13 -26.78 -8.14
CA GLN A 13 -9.60 -26.14 -9.35
C GLN A 13 -8.79 -24.87 -9.05
N CYS A 14 -8.94 -24.27 -7.87
CA CYS A 14 -8.04 -23.22 -7.40
C CYS A 14 -6.74 -23.76 -6.79
N ILE A 15 -6.63 -25.07 -6.53
CA ILE A 15 -5.53 -25.63 -5.72
C ILE A 15 -4.52 -26.42 -6.57
N TYR A 16 -4.89 -26.97 -7.74
CA TYR A 16 -3.91 -27.62 -8.62
C TYR A 16 -4.36 -27.58 -10.09
N GLY A 17 -3.81 -26.66 -10.89
CA GLY A 17 -3.82 -26.79 -12.34
C GLY A 17 -3.89 -25.46 -13.07
N ASN A 18 -2.78 -25.09 -13.72
CA ASN A 18 -2.68 -24.08 -14.78
C ASN A 18 -3.75 -22.98 -14.69
N GLN A 19 -3.62 -22.06 -13.74
CA GLN A 19 -4.26 -20.77 -13.97
C GLN A 19 -3.69 -20.24 -15.29
N PRO A 20 -4.54 -19.87 -16.27
CA PRO A 20 -4.04 -19.44 -17.55
C PRO A 20 -3.12 -18.24 -17.33
N LEU A 21 -1.90 -18.32 -17.86
CA LEU A 21 -1.00 -17.15 -17.91
C LEU A 21 -1.69 -15.94 -18.58
N GLU A 22 -2.79 -16.16 -19.32
CA GLU A 22 -3.67 -15.13 -19.86
C GLU A 22 -4.16 -14.12 -18.82
N GLU A 23 -4.62 -14.58 -17.65
CA GLU A 23 -5.13 -13.70 -16.58
C GLU A 23 -3.99 -12.90 -15.96
N TYR A 24 -2.89 -13.59 -15.62
CA TYR A 24 -1.64 -12.97 -15.18
C TYR A 24 -1.15 -11.89 -16.17
N PHE A 25 -1.05 -12.22 -17.46
CA PHE A 25 -0.63 -11.29 -18.49
C PHE A 25 -1.60 -10.12 -18.68
N SER A 26 -2.90 -10.33 -18.44
CA SER A 26 -3.90 -9.27 -18.44
C SER A 26 -3.64 -8.26 -17.32
N TYR A 27 -3.27 -8.72 -16.12
CA TYR A 27 -2.88 -7.83 -15.02
C TYR A 27 -1.59 -7.07 -15.32
N ILE A 28 -0.55 -7.76 -15.80
CA ILE A 28 0.73 -7.11 -16.15
C ILE A 28 0.54 -5.97 -17.16
N LYS A 29 -0.33 -6.16 -18.18
CA LYS A 29 -0.62 -5.12 -19.18
C LYS A 29 -1.38 -3.91 -18.64
N GLN A 30 -2.12 -4.08 -17.54
CA GLN A 30 -2.89 -2.99 -16.91
C GLN A 30 -2.06 -2.17 -15.93
N LEU A 31 -0.87 -2.66 -15.55
CA LEU A 31 0.04 -1.95 -14.68
C LEU A 31 0.92 -1.01 -15.51
N ALA A 32 1.04 0.24 -15.07
CA ALA A 32 1.77 1.30 -15.77
C ALA A 32 3.31 1.20 -15.64
N GLN A 33 3.87 0.03 -15.31
CA GLN A 33 5.28 -0.12 -14.92
C GLN A 33 6.21 -0.45 -16.10
N SER A 34 7.44 0.04 -16.03
CA SER A 34 8.51 -0.34 -16.97
C SER A 34 8.87 -1.83 -16.85
N SER A 35 9.19 -2.47 -17.96
CA SER A 35 9.55 -3.89 -18.02
C SER A 35 10.84 -4.26 -17.26
N GLY A 36 11.68 -3.25 -16.96
CA GLY A 36 13.06 -3.41 -16.50
C GLY A 36 14.01 -3.92 -17.59
N ASN A 37 15.32 -3.72 -17.41
CA ASN A 37 16.37 -4.28 -18.25
C ASN A 37 17.49 -4.91 -17.41
N TYR A 38 17.58 -6.24 -17.37
CA TYR A 38 18.60 -6.92 -16.56
C TYR A 38 20.04 -6.63 -17.02
N GLN A 39 20.23 -6.20 -18.28
CA GLN A 39 21.55 -5.82 -18.80
C GLN A 39 22.04 -4.50 -18.20
N GLU A 40 21.11 -3.67 -17.72
CA GLU A 40 21.40 -2.41 -17.03
C GLU A 40 21.46 -2.57 -15.51
N GLY A 41 21.38 -3.81 -15.00
CA GLY A 41 21.40 -4.11 -13.57
C GLY A 41 20.02 -4.02 -12.90
N GLU A 42 18.95 -4.00 -13.67
CA GLU A 42 17.57 -4.02 -13.19
C GLU A 42 17.00 -5.44 -13.13
N ILE A 43 15.71 -5.57 -12.81
CA ILE A 43 14.97 -6.84 -12.85
C ILE A 43 14.01 -6.77 -14.04
N GLU A 44 14.16 -7.70 -15.00
CA GLU A 44 13.30 -7.79 -16.18
C GLU A 44 12.21 -8.84 -15.97
N ILE A 45 10.94 -8.47 -16.20
CA ILE A 45 9.83 -9.43 -16.19
C ILE A 45 9.82 -10.25 -17.48
N VAL A 46 9.78 -11.57 -17.34
CA VAL A 46 9.74 -12.53 -18.46
C VAL A 46 8.30 -12.85 -18.82
N MET A 47 7.94 -12.62 -20.09
CA MET A 47 6.58 -12.81 -20.61
C MET A 47 6.46 -13.99 -21.58
N ASP A 48 7.57 -14.63 -22.00
CA ASP A 48 7.53 -15.80 -22.88
C ASP A 48 7.11 -17.05 -22.08
N PRO A 49 5.98 -17.72 -22.44
CA PRO A 49 5.49 -18.87 -21.68
C PRO A 49 6.47 -20.04 -21.57
N VAL A 50 7.31 -20.26 -22.59
CA VAL A 50 8.29 -21.36 -22.58
C VAL A 50 9.45 -21.05 -21.63
N GLU A 51 9.90 -19.81 -21.60
CA GLU A 51 10.90 -19.34 -20.63
C GLU A 51 10.35 -19.35 -19.20
N ILE A 52 9.10 -18.91 -19.00
CA ILE A 52 8.41 -18.98 -17.70
C ILE A 52 8.46 -20.41 -17.15
N LEU A 53 8.08 -21.42 -17.94
CA LEU A 53 8.10 -22.82 -17.51
C LEU A 53 9.49 -23.28 -17.05
N LYS A 54 10.56 -22.88 -17.75
CA LYS A 54 11.95 -23.19 -17.36
C LYS A 54 12.32 -22.50 -16.05
N ILE A 55 11.91 -21.26 -15.87
CA ILE A 55 12.15 -20.49 -14.64
C ILE A 55 11.45 -21.15 -13.45
N GLN A 56 10.21 -21.60 -13.61
CA GLN A 56 9.48 -22.35 -12.57
C GLN A 56 10.23 -23.63 -12.18
N GLU A 57 10.71 -24.41 -13.15
CA GLU A 57 11.47 -25.65 -12.87
C GLU A 57 12.78 -25.34 -12.11
N ILE A 58 13.49 -24.28 -12.49
CA ILE A 58 14.68 -23.83 -11.77
C ILE A 58 14.33 -23.45 -10.33
N GLN A 59 13.22 -22.71 -10.13
CA GLN A 59 12.79 -22.27 -8.82
C GLN A 59 12.31 -23.43 -7.94
N GLU A 60 11.56 -24.38 -8.49
CA GLU A 60 11.14 -25.61 -7.80
C GLU A 60 12.36 -26.38 -7.28
N ASN A 61 13.36 -26.57 -8.13
CA ASN A 61 14.60 -27.26 -7.75
C ASN A 61 15.37 -26.52 -6.64
N ARG A 62 15.42 -25.18 -6.68
CA ARG A 62 16.04 -24.36 -5.61
C ARG A 62 15.29 -24.52 -4.28
N LEU A 63 13.95 -24.59 -4.31
CA LEU A 63 13.14 -24.80 -3.11
C LEU A 63 13.35 -26.20 -2.53
N LEU A 64 13.40 -27.24 -3.38
CA LEU A 64 13.74 -28.60 -2.94
C LEU A 64 15.11 -28.66 -2.25
N GLN A 65 16.12 -27.99 -2.81
CA GLN A 65 17.46 -27.90 -2.19
C GLN A 65 17.46 -27.16 -0.85
N LYS A 66 16.52 -26.24 -0.64
CA LYS A 66 16.30 -25.53 0.64
C LYS A 66 15.50 -26.37 1.65
N GLY A 67 15.06 -27.58 1.29
CA GLY A 67 14.38 -28.51 2.18
C GLY A 67 12.85 -28.40 2.18
N PHE A 68 12.25 -27.63 1.27
CA PHE A 68 10.80 -27.64 1.09
C PHE A 68 10.33 -28.99 0.56
N SER A 69 9.11 -29.40 0.92
CA SER A 69 8.50 -30.60 0.35
C SER A 69 8.27 -30.43 -1.15
N LYS A 70 8.12 -31.55 -1.87
CA LYS A 70 7.81 -31.52 -3.31
C LYS A 70 6.51 -30.77 -3.63
N ILE A 71 5.55 -30.82 -2.70
CA ILE A 71 4.26 -30.15 -2.85
C ILE A 71 4.47 -28.63 -2.75
N GLU A 72 5.11 -28.17 -1.67
CA GLU A 72 5.42 -26.74 -1.45
C GLU A 72 6.33 -26.18 -2.55
N ALA A 73 7.37 -26.92 -2.95
CA ALA A 73 8.31 -26.48 -3.98
C ALA A 73 7.59 -26.23 -5.32
N ARG A 74 6.65 -27.10 -5.68
CA ARG A 74 5.83 -26.95 -6.89
C ARG A 74 4.81 -25.82 -6.76
N GLU A 75 4.27 -25.58 -5.57
CA GLU A 75 3.30 -24.49 -5.33
C GLU A 75 3.99 -23.12 -5.35
N PHE A 76 5.09 -22.97 -4.62
CA PHE A 76 5.79 -21.68 -4.46
C PHE A 76 6.68 -21.30 -5.64
N SER A 77 6.84 -22.19 -6.63
CA SER A 77 7.53 -21.89 -7.89
C SER A 77 6.60 -21.49 -9.01
N GLN A 78 5.28 -21.68 -8.87
CA GLN A 78 4.31 -21.34 -9.92
C GLN A 78 4.22 -19.83 -10.12
N VAL A 79 4.47 -19.40 -11.35
CA VAL A 79 4.38 -18.02 -11.84
C VAL A 79 2.95 -17.74 -12.25
N GLY A 80 2.49 -16.52 -11.96
CA GLY A 80 1.16 -16.06 -12.32
C GLY A 80 0.44 -15.37 -11.17
N LEU A 81 -0.89 -15.43 -11.21
CA LEU A 81 -1.73 -15.00 -10.12
C LEU A 81 -1.63 -16.02 -8.97
N VAL A 82 -1.16 -15.58 -7.81
CA VAL A 82 -1.09 -16.43 -6.60
C VAL A 82 -2.43 -16.38 -5.87
N CYS A 83 -2.98 -15.18 -5.70
CA CYS A 83 -4.26 -14.96 -5.05
C CYS A 83 -4.85 -13.61 -5.46
N GLU A 84 -6.17 -13.51 -5.45
CA GLU A 84 -6.92 -12.28 -5.68
C GLU A 84 -8.07 -12.20 -4.66
N ASP A 85 -8.29 -11.01 -4.09
CA ASP A 85 -9.48 -10.72 -3.30
C ASP A 85 -10.17 -9.42 -3.76
N GLN A 86 -11.04 -8.84 -2.95
CA GLN A 86 -11.76 -7.61 -3.29
C GLN A 86 -10.84 -6.40 -3.54
N TYR A 87 -9.67 -6.33 -2.91
CA TYR A 87 -8.80 -5.16 -2.89
C TYR A 87 -7.39 -5.42 -3.42
N LEU A 88 -6.86 -6.63 -3.21
CA LEU A 88 -5.47 -6.99 -3.45
C LEU A 88 -5.34 -8.08 -4.51
N ILE A 89 -4.24 -8.00 -5.24
CA ILE A 89 -3.75 -9.00 -6.17
C ILE A 89 -2.34 -9.38 -5.72
N TRP A 90 -2.10 -10.67 -5.53
CA TRP A 90 -0.76 -11.21 -5.34
C TRP A 90 -0.29 -11.88 -6.63
N LEU A 91 0.72 -11.29 -7.26
CA LEU A 91 1.38 -11.85 -8.43
C LEU A 91 2.74 -12.43 -8.06
N ARG A 92 3.11 -13.53 -8.73
CA ARG A 92 4.47 -14.05 -8.79
C ARG A 92 4.97 -13.95 -10.21
N ASP A 93 5.89 -13.02 -10.45
CA ASP A 93 6.50 -12.82 -11.75
C ASP A 93 7.64 -13.81 -11.97
N ALA A 94 7.78 -14.30 -13.20
CA ALA A 94 9.05 -14.83 -13.67
C ALA A 94 9.95 -13.67 -14.06
N VAL A 95 11.20 -13.69 -13.62
CA VAL A 95 12.13 -12.58 -13.83
C VAL A 95 13.52 -13.04 -14.25
N TYR A 96 14.22 -12.18 -14.96
CA TYR A 96 15.68 -12.15 -14.98
C TYR A 96 16.18 -11.08 -14.02
N PHE A 97 16.95 -11.52 -13.04
CA PHE A 97 17.78 -10.65 -12.21
C PHE A 97 19.03 -10.18 -12.98
N PRO A 98 19.80 -9.22 -12.44
CA PRO A 98 21.06 -8.80 -13.03
C PRO A 98 21.95 -10.00 -13.40
N GLN A 99 22.66 -9.89 -14.53
CA GLN A 99 23.46 -10.98 -15.11
C GLN A 99 22.63 -12.16 -15.66
N LYS A 100 21.35 -11.91 -15.98
CA LYS A 100 20.42 -12.90 -16.55
C LYS A 100 20.19 -14.11 -15.65
N ILE A 101 20.24 -13.92 -14.34
CA ILE A 101 19.96 -14.99 -13.38
C ILE A 101 18.43 -15.19 -13.35
N PRO A 102 17.89 -16.36 -13.73
CA PRO A 102 16.45 -16.59 -13.70
C PRO A 102 15.94 -16.75 -12.27
N GLY A 103 14.71 -16.34 -12.00
CA GLY A 103 13.98 -16.68 -10.78
C GLY A 103 12.58 -16.11 -10.75
N THR A 104 11.98 -16.08 -9.56
CA THR A 104 10.64 -15.54 -9.35
C THR A 104 10.67 -14.39 -8.36
N TYR A 105 9.75 -13.45 -8.50
CA TYR A 105 9.58 -12.32 -7.59
C TYR A 105 8.11 -12.06 -7.31
N ASP A 106 7.77 -11.83 -6.04
CA ASP A 106 6.38 -11.66 -5.63
C ASP A 106 6.07 -10.16 -5.46
N ARG A 107 4.88 -9.74 -5.90
CA ARG A 107 4.36 -8.38 -5.72
C ARG A 107 2.93 -8.43 -5.19
N LEU A 108 2.62 -7.52 -4.27
CA LEU A 108 1.26 -7.23 -3.83
C LEU A 108 0.81 -5.91 -4.44
N ILE A 109 -0.34 -5.94 -5.10
CA ILE A 109 -0.86 -4.84 -5.92
C ILE A 109 -2.27 -4.52 -5.44
N TRP A 110 -2.58 -3.24 -5.22
CA TRP A 110 -3.96 -2.82 -5.03
C TRP A 110 -4.69 -2.78 -6.36
N LYS A 111 -5.93 -3.27 -6.40
CA LYS A 111 -6.76 -3.23 -7.60
C LYS A 111 -7.01 -1.82 -8.12
N SER A 112 -6.99 -0.83 -7.24
CA SER A 112 -7.08 0.59 -7.61
C SER A 112 -5.86 1.08 -8.40
N GLU A 113 -4.72 0.39 -8.38
CA GLU A 113 -3.53 0.73 -9.19
C GLU A 113 -3.64 0.26 -10.65
N LEU A 114 -4.60 -0.62 -10.95
CA LEU A 114 -4.82 -1.05 -12.33
C LEU A 114 -5.30 0.12 -13.20
N LYS A 115 -4.94 0.09 -14.48
CA LYS A 115 -5.37 1.10 -15.48
C LYS A 115 -4.94 2.51 -15.10
N GLU A 116 -3.68 2.65 -14.66
CA GLU A 116 -3.05 3.93 -14.29
C GLU A 116 -3.67 4.60 -13.06
N GLY A 117 -4.44 3.86 -12.25
CA GLY A 117 -4.96 4.36 -10.99
C GLY A 117 -3.91 4.43 -9.87
N LEU A 118 -4.34 4.90 -8.71
CA LEU A 118 -3.48 5.09 -7.54
C LEU A 118 -4.00 4.25 -6.37
N SER A 119 -3.07 3.68 -5.60
CA SER A 119 -3.43 2.92 -4.39
C SER A 119 -4.06 3.79 -3.31
N GLY A 120 -3.70 5.08 -3.28
CA GLY A 120 -4.22 6.04 -2.32
C GLY A 120 -3.41 7.33 -2.27
N VAL A 121 -3.77 8.20 -1.34
CA VAL A 121 -3.20 9.54 -1.14
C VAL A 121 -3.15 9.88 0.34
N ALA A 122 -2.17 10.68 0.76
CA ALA A 122 -2.09 11.21 2.12
C ALA A 122 -2.00 12.74 2.13
N ILE A 123 -2.43 13.36 3.22
CA ILE A 123 -2.49 14.82 3.31
C ILE A 123 -2.00 15.33 4.66
N LEU A 124 -1.17 16.38 4.64
CA LEU A 124 -0.64 17.09 5.80
C LEU A 124 -1.47 18.37 6.04
N PRO A 125 -2.47 18.34 6.93
CA PRO A 125 -3.29 19.51 7.22
C PRO A 125 -2.56 20.47 8.17
N VAL A 126 -2.45 21.73 7.76
CA VAL A 126 -1.86 22.81 8.55
C VAL A 126 -2.95 23.81 8.91
N LEU A 127 -3.26 23.91 10.20
CA LEU A 127 -4.27 24.80 10.77
C LEU A 127 -3.83 26.27 10.70
N PRO A 128 -4.76 27.24 10.81
CA PRO A 128 -4.42 28.67 10.86
C PRO A 128 -3.42 29.04 11.97
N SER A 129 -3.38 28.27 13.06
CA SER A 129 -2.41 28.44 14.15
C SER A 129 -0.98 27.97 13.82
N GLY A 130 -0.76 27.39 12.64
CA GLY A 130 0.49 26.73 12.26
C GLY A 130 0.66 25.33 12.84
N ARG A 131 -0.30 24.84 13.62
CA ARG A 131 -0.32 23.45 14.11
C ARG A 131 -0.73 22.49 12.99
N ILE A 132 -0.29 21.25 13.10
CA ILE A 132 -0.55 20.16 12.17
C ILE A 132 -1.55 19.21 12.80
N ALA A 133 -2.65 18.92 12.13
CA ALA A 133 -3.65 17.96 12.60
C ALA A 133 -3.29 16.53 12.16
N LEU A 134 -3.41 15.58 13.07
CA LEU A 134 -3.24 14.15 12.84
C LEU A 134 -4.49 13.42 13.33
N ILE A 135 -4.81 12.28 12.72
CA ILE A 135 -5.85 11.38 13.23
C ILE A 135 -5.23 10.37 14.18
N VAL A 136 -6.00 9.94 15.17
CA VAL A 136 -5.69 8.76 15.98
C VAL A 136 -6.51 7.60 15.47
N ASN A 137 -5.88 6.72 14.69
CA ASN A 137 -6.56 5.63 14.01
C ASN A 137 -6.10 4.26 14.55
N TYR A 138 -7.04 3.33 14.74
CA TYR A 138 -6.72 1.96 15.09
C TYR A 138 -6.41 1.15 13.82
N ARG A 139 -5.13 0.87 13.60
CA ARG A 139 -4.69 0.06 12.46
C ARG A 139 -4.79 -1.43 12.77
N HIS A 140 -5.66 -2.13 12.04
CA HIS A 140 -5.86 -3.57 12.21
C HIS A 140 -4.58 -4.39 11.92
N ALA A 141 -3.74 -3.97 10.97
CA ALA A 141 -2.52 -4.70 10.63
C ALA A 141 -1.50 -4.74 11.78
N THR A 142 -1.31 -3.61 12.45
CA THR A 142 -0.37 -3.47 13.59
C THR A 142 -1.03 -3.70 14.94
N ARG A 143 -2.37 -3.78 14.97
CA ARG A 143 -3.21 -3.96 16.17
C ARG A 143 -3.03 -2.85 17.21
N SER A 144 -2.74 -1.63 16.77
CA SER A 144 -2.50 -0.48 17.64
C SER A 144 -3.22 0.77 17.16
N TRP A 145 -3.55 1.65 18.11
CA TRP A 145 -3.81 3.06 17.83
C TRP A 145 -2.52 3.74 17.37
N GLU A 146 -2.59 4.54 16.31
CA GLU A 146 -1.43 5.24 15.75
C GLU A 146 -1.80 6.68 15.40
N LEU A 147 -0.84 7.59 15.56
CA LEU A 147 -0.93 8.95 15.05
C LEU A 147 -0.43 8.97 13.61
N GLU A 148 -1.28 9.39 12.69
CA GLU A 148 -0.99 9.39 11.27
C GLU A 148 -1.62 10.59 10.54
N LEU A 149 -1.13 10.83 9.32
CA LEU A 149 -1.82 11.73 8.41
C LEU A 149 -3.17 11.14 8.00
N PRO A 150 -4.20 11.99 7.77
CA PRO A 150 -5.37 11.58 7.02
C PRO A 150 -4.96 11.00 5.66
N ARG A 151 -5.55 9.86 5.28
CA ARG A 151 -5.21 9.15 4.04
C ARG A 151 -6.28 8.12 3.68
N GLY A 152 -6.48 7.92 2.39
CA GLY A 152 -7.31 6.82 1.90
C GLY A 152 -7.10 6.53 0.42
N GLY A 153 -7.99 5.70 -0.11
CA GLY A 153 -7.93 5.22 -1.48
C GLY A 153 -8.29 6.33 -2.49
N VAL A 154 -7.79 6.21 -3.72
CA VAL A 154 -8.25 7.04 -4.83
C VAL A 154 -9.33 6.27 -5.59
N GLU A 155 -10.51 6.86 -5.74
CA GLU A 155 -11.62 6.24 -6.46
C GLU A 155 -11.44 6.29 -7.98
N LEU A 156 -12.22 5.48 -8.70
CA LEU A 156 -12.17 5.47 -10.16
C LEU A 156 -12.61 6.84 -10.72
N GLN A 157 -11.78 7.43 -11.58
CA GLN A 157 -11.98 8.78 -12.16
C GLN A 157 -11.74 9.93 -11.18
N GLU A 158 -11.30 9.66 -9.96
CA GLU A 158 -10.90 10.68 -8.99
C GLU A 158 -9.44 11.07 -9.21
N THR A 159 -9.14 12.38 -9.19
CA THR A 159 -7.75 12.85 -9.16
C THR A 159 -7.16 12.69 -7.77
N ALA A 160 -5.82 12.65 -7.67
CA ALA A 160 -5.16 12.55 -6.37
C ALA A 160 -5.51 13.75 -5.45
N GLU A 161 -5.68 14.94 -6.02
CA GLU A 161 -6.09 16.15 -5.31
C GLU A 161 -7.52 16.04 -4.77
N GLU A 162 -8.47 15.56 -5.59
CA GLU A 162 -9.86 15.36 -5.17
C GLU A 162 -9.94 14.34 -4.03
N ALA A 163 -9.26 13.20 -4.18
CA ALA A 163 -9.18 12.17 -3.15
C ALA A 163 -8.59 12.73 -1.85
N ALA A 164 -7.49 13.50 -1.92
CA ALA A 164 -6.86 14.07 -0.74
C ALA A 164 -7.80 15.01 0.03
N LEU A 165 -8.61 15.80 -0.69
CA LEU A 165 -9.56 16.73 -0.09
C LEU A 165 -10.79 16.00 0.48
N ARG A 166 -11.26 14.95 -0.19
CA ARG A 166 -12.36 14.10 0.28
C ARG A 166 -11.96 13.41 1.58
N GLU A 167 -10.85 12.67 1.58
CA GLU A 167 -10.34 11.94 2.75
C GLU A 167 -10.08 12.88 3.92
N LEU A 168 -9.49 14.06 3.68
CA LEU A 168 -9.33 15.09 4.71
C LEU A 168 -10.67 15.45 5.36
N LYS A 169 -11.69 15.68 4.54
CA LYS A 169 -13.02 16.07 5.03
C LYS A 169 -13.69 14.92 5.77
N GLU A 170 -13.67 13.71 5.22
CA GLU A 170 -14.33 12.53 5.80
C GLU A 170 -13.71 12.18 7.15
N GLU A 171 -12.39 12.05 7.22
CA GLU A 171 -11.68 11.60 8.43
C GLU A 171 -11.59 12.68 9.51
N THR A 172 -11.59 13.97 9.15
CA THR A 172 -11.30 15.06 10.10
C THR A 172 -12.33 16.19 10.17
N GLY A 173 -13.21 16.30 9.18
CA GLY A 173 -14.09 17.45 8.98
C GLY A 173 -13.36 18.72 8.53
N LEU A 174 -12.04 18.71 8.36
CA LEU A 174 -11.27 19.91 7.99
C LEU A 174 -11.45 20.24 6.49
N ILE A 175 -11.54 21.54 6.19
CA ILE A 175 -11.69 22.05 4.83
C ILE A 175 -10.45 22.84 4.44
N ALA A 176 -9.84 22.46 3.32
CA ALA A 176 -8.65 23.13 2.80
C ALA A 176 -9.00 24.37 1.98
N SER A 177 -8.21 25.43 2.16
CA SER A 177 -8.20 26.64 1.33
C SER A 177 -7.22 26.56 0.16
N SER A 178 -6.18 25.74 0.31
CA SER A 178 -5.17 25.50 -0.72
C SER A 178 -4.49 24.16 -0.49
N LEU A 179 -4.02 23.57 -1.57
CA LEU A 179 -3.35 22.28 -1.62
C LEU A 179 -1.98 22.44 -2.30
N HIS A 180 -0.94 21.84 -1.73
CA HIS A 180 0.42 21.86 -2.27
C HIS A 180 0.95 20.44 -2.38
N PHE A 181 1.29 20.00 -3.59
CA PHE A 181 1.90 18.69 -3.79
C PHE A 181 3.29 18.62 -3.14
N LEU A 182 3.50 17.64 -2.26
CA LEU A 182 4.76 17.42 -1.54
C LEU A 182 5.66 16.37 -2.18
N GLY A 183 5.13 15.52 -3.06
CA GLY A 183 5.86 14.42 -3.68
C GLY A 183 5.12 13.10 -3.49
N GLN A 184 5.84 11.99 -3.60
CA GLN A 184 5.27 10.65 -3.46
C GLN A 184 6.11 9.79 -2.52
N VAL A 185 5.47 8.85 -1.84
CA VAL A 185 6.10 7.89 -0.92
C VAL A 185 5.61 6.49 -1.22
N ALA A 186 6.53 5.52 -1.21
CA ALA A 186 6.18 4.11 -1.21
C ALA A 186 6.15 3.61 0.25
N PRO A 187 5.04 3.02 0.72
CA PRO A 187 4.92 2.54 2.10
C PRO A 187 5.83 1.34 2.38
N ASP A 188 5.95 0.41 1.42
CA ASP A 188 6.88 -0.73 1.46
C ASP A 188 7.23 -1.16 0.03
N ASN A 189 8.26 -0.52 -0.54
CA ASN A 189 8.69 -0.79 -1.92
C ASN A 189 9.38 -2.16 -2.11
N GLY A 190 9.56 -2.94 -1.05
CA GLY A 190 10.08 -4.30 -1.13
C GLY A 190 9.05 -5.30 -1.63
N VAL A 191 7.75 -5.00 -1.46
CA VAL A 191 6.65 -5.91 -1.78
C VAL A 191 5.43 -5.23 -2.42
N LEU A 192 5.12 -3.99 -2.03
CA LEU A 192 3.99 -3.23 -2.59
C LEU A 192 4.44 -2.47 -3.84
N SER A 193 3.59 -2.49 -4.87
CA SER A 193 3.77 -1.63 -6.06
C SER A 193 3.41 -0.16 -5.81
N SER A 194 2.75 0.12 -4.68
CA SER A 194 2.15 1.40 -4.35
C SER A 194 3.14 2.54 -4.21
N VAL A 195 2.85 3.65 -4.90
CA VAL A 195 3.54 4.93 -4.76
C VAL A 195 2.48 6.02 -4.63
N MET A 196 2.32 6.55 -3.41
CA MET A 196 1.19 7.41 -3.07
C MET A 196 1.58 8.89 -3.08
N PRO A 197 0.80 9.77 -3.74
CA PRO A 197 0.93 11.21 -3.60
C PRO A 197 0.74 11.69 -2.17
N ILE A 198 1.49 12.71 -1.80
CA ILE A 198 1.33 13.42 -0.53
C ILE A 198 1.11 14.90 -0.82
N PHE A 199 0.12 15.49 -0.15
CA PHE A 199 -0.18 16.91 -0.24
C PHE A 199 -0.05 17.60 1.12
N LEU A 200 0.12 18.91 1.11
CA LEU A 200 -0.08 19.80 2.25
C LEU A 200 -1.33 20.63 2.01
N ALA A 201 -2.26 20.61 2.96
CA ALA A 201 -3.43 21.48 2.93
C ALA A 201 -3.31 22.61 3.95
N LYS A 202 -3.57 23.86 3.53
CA LYS A 202 -3.81 24.97 4.47
C LYS A 202 -5.29 25.01 4.80
N ILE A 203 -5.63 24.86 6.08
CA ILE A 203 -7.03 24.72 6.50
C ILE A 203 -7.69 26.09 6.68
N SER A 204 -8.93 26.24 6.18
CA SER A 204 -9.75 27.45 6.37
C SER A 204 -10.84 27.28 7.42
N SER A 205 -11.42 26.09 7.53
CA SER A 205 -12.58 25.84 8.39
C SER A 205 -12.69 24.35 8.74
N GLN A 206 -13.64 24.04 9.62
CA GLN A 206 -13.94 22.68 10.05
C GLN A 206 -15.46 22.49 10.09
N GLU A 207 -15.89 21.33 9.64
CA GLU A 207 -17.25 20.80 9.75
C GLU A 207 -17.24 19.51 10.61
N GLU A 208 -18.38 18.84 10.71
CA GLU A 208 -18.45 17.51 11.33
C GLU A 208 -17.82 16.46 10.41
N SER A 209 -16.97 15.59 10.97
CA SER A 209 -16.35 14.48 10.24
C SER A 209 -17.39 13.42 9.85
N GLN A 210 -17.12 12.71 8.76
CA GLN A 210 -17.99 11.67 8.21
C GLN A 210 -17.16 10.41 7.94
N THR A 211 -16.60 9.84 9.01
CA THR A 211 -15.75 8.63 8.94
C THR A 211 -16.53 7.44 8.40
N GLU A 212 -15.88 6.57 7.64
CA GLU A 212 -16.51 5.38 7.09
C GLU A 212 -16.75 4.29 8.15
N TYR A 213 -17.70 3.38 7.88
CA TYR A 213 -18.06 2.28 8.79
C TYR A 213 -16.87 1.37 9.17
N GLY A 214 -15.89 1.23 8.28
CA GLY A 214 -14.71 0.38 8.49
C GLY A 214 -13.57 1.06 9.26
N GLU A 215 -13.68 2.37 9.50
CA GLU A 215 -12.63 3.17 10.12
C GLU A 215 -12.79 3.25 11.63
N ALA A 216 -11.66 3.24 12.32
CA ALA A 216 -11.62 3.33 13.76
C ALA A 216 -10.78 4.55 14.16
N ILE A 217 -11.31 5.74 13.85
CA ILE A 217 -10.70 7.02 14.20
C ILE A 217 -11.28 7.50 15.52
N ALA A 218 -10.43 7.66 16.53
CA ALA A 218 -10.86 8.06 17.88
C ALA A 218 -10.90 9.58 18.07
N ASP A 219 -9.99 10.31 17.43
CA ASP A 219 -9.84 11.75 17.60
C ASP A 219 -8.99 12.38 16.48
N VAL A 220 -9.08 13.70 16.35
CA VAL A 220 -8.22 14.55 15.51
C VAL A 220 -7.45 15.51 16.41
N ILE A 221 -6.15 15.27 16.56
CA ILE A 221 -5.29 16.00 17.51
C ILE A 221 -4.29 16.84 16.74
N SER A 222 -4.11 18.10 17.14
CA SER A 222 -3.15 18.99 16.51
C SER A 222 -1.87 19.15 17.32
N PHE A 223 -0.74 19.28 16.64
CA PHE A 223 0.59 19.41 17.23
C PHE A 223 1.39 20.55 16.59
N THR A 224 2.28 21.16 17.34
CA THR A 224 3.35 21.96 16.76
C THR A 224 4.36 21.08 16.04
N LYS A 225 5.11 21.66 15.11
CA LYS A 225 6.24 20.97 14.44
C LYS A 225 7.25 20.42 15.45
N ASP A 226 7.53 21.16 16.52
CA ASP A 226 8.52 20.76 17.52
C ASP A 226 8.03 19.59 18.38
N GLU A 227 6.74 19.57 18.73
CA GLU A 227 6.09 18.41 19.38
C GLU A 227 6.20 17.17 18.49
N LEU A 228 5.90 17.28 17.19
CA LEU A 228 6.02 16.16 16.25
C LEU A 228 7.47 15.68 16.08
N LYS A 229 8.44 16.60 15.96
CA LYS A 229 9.87 16.24 15.89
C LYS A 229 10.31 15.48 17.14
N LYS A 230 9.91 15.95 18.32
CA LYS A 230 10.18 15.27 19.59
C LYS A 230 9.53 13.88 19.63
N GLY A 231 8.27 13.78 19.21
CA GLY A 231 7.54 12.52 19.15
C GLY A 231 8.18 11.52 18.20
N LEU A 232 8.61 11.95 17.01
CA LEU A 232 9.30 11.10 16.03
C LEU A 232 10.65 10.60 16.57
N MET A 233 11.40 11.44 17.29
CA MET A 233 12.64 11.02 17.95
C MET A 233 12.39 9.99 19.07
N GLN A 234 11.24 10.09 19.75
CA GLN A 234 10.86 9.19 20.84
C GLN A 234 10.17 7.91 20.34
N GLY A 235 9.55 7.96 19.16
CA GLY A 235 8.72 6.90 18.58
C GLY A 235 7.26 6.93 19.04
N PHE A 236 6.85 7.92 19.85
CA PHE A 236 5.50 8.04 20.39
C PHE A 236 5.18 9.48 20.86
N LEU A 237 3.90 9.74 21.10
CA LEU A 237 3.41 10.90 21.85
C LEU A 237 2.39 10.44 22.90
N GLU A 238 2.37 11.13 24.03
CA GLU A 238 1.27 11.04 24.99
C GLU A 238 0.14 11.95 24.52
N VAL A 239 -1.06 11.41 24.40
CA VAL A 239 -2.25 12.13 23.97
C VAL A 239 -3.45 11.79 24.84
N SER A 240 -4.25 12.80 25.19
CA SER A 240 -5.51 12.59 25.87
C SER A 240 -6.61 12.26 24.85
N ILE A 241 -7.15 11.05 24.93
CA ILE A 241 -8.31 10.62 24.13
C ILE A 241 -9.46 10.35 25.09
N GLN A 242 -10.58 11.08 24.92
CA GLN A 242 -11.76 10.99 25.80
C GLN A 242 -11.43 11.18 27.30
N GLY A 243 -10.42 12.01 27.62
CA GLY A 243 -9.99 12.30 28.98
C GLY A 243 -9.03 11.28 29.59
N GLU A 244 -8.61 10.26 28.85
CA GLU A 244 -7.57 9.33 29.24
C GLU A 244 -6.27 9.61 28.49
N GLU A 245 -5.17 9.79 29.22
CA GLU A 245 -3.83 9.86 28.65
C GLU A 245 -3.45 8.49 28.07
N LYS A 246 -3.03 8.48 26.80
CA LYS A 246 -2.62 7.28 26.07
C LYS A 246 -1.27 7.51 25.41
N HIS A 247 -0.42 6.50 25.54
CA HIS A 247 0.86 6.42 24.86
C HIS A 247 0.67 5.90 23.44
N ILE A 248 0.67 6.80 22.45
CA ILE A 248 0.36 6.46 21.06
C ILE A 248 1.64 6.49 20.21
N PRO A 249 1.99 5.37 19.52
CA PRO A 249 3.07 5.33 18.55
C PRO A 249 2.97 6.45 17.51
N LEU A 250 4.11 7.08 17.23
CA LEU A 250 4.28 8.05 16.14
C LEU A 250 5.39 7.55 15.23
N ARG A 251 4.99 6.82 14.19
CA ARG A 251 5.89 6.10 13.28
C ARG A 251 5.40 6.11 11.84
N ASP A 252 4.51 7.03 11.52
CA ASP A 252 3.93 7.17 10.18
C ASP A 252 5.00 7.66 9.18
N PRO A 253 5.39 6.85 8.17
CA PRO A 253 6.39 7.27 7.20
C PRO A 253 5.91 8.44 6.33
N PHE A 254 4.59 8.53 6.09
CA PHE A 254 3.98 9.59 5.30
C PHE A 254 4.13 10.95 6.00
N LEU A 255 3.83 11.01 7.30
CA LEU A 255 4.07 12.19 8.13
C LEU A 255 5.53 12.65 8.07
N THR A 256 6.48 11.74 8.27
CA THR A 256 7.90 12.07 8.31
C THR A 256 8.37 12.70 7.01
N PHE A 257 8.00 12.09 5.87
CA PHE A 257 8.29 12.64 4.55
C PHE A 257 7.62 14.00 4.34
N ALA A 258 6.33 14.12 4.68
CA ALA A 258 5.56 15.34 4.49
C ALA A 258 6.16 16.52 5.27
N LEU A 259 6.51 16.30 6.54
CA LEU A 259 7.17 17.31 7.38
C LEU A 259 8.49 17.79 6.78
N LEU A 260 9.34 16.86 6.35
CA LEU A 260 10.63 17.19 5.75
C LEU A 260 10.46 17.99 4.44
N GLN A 261 9.58 17.52 3.54
CA GLN A 261 9.32 18.22 2.28
C GLN A 261 8.75 19.63 2.50
N ALA A 262 7.80 19.76 3.43
CA ALA A 262 7.19 21.04 3.74
C ALA A 262 8.20 22.02 4.35
N GLU A 263 9.11 21.56 5.21
CA GLU A 263 10.18 22.37 5.79
C GLU A 263 11.22 22.79 4.74
N LEU A 264 11.67 21.87 3.88
CA LEU A 264 12.59 22.17 2.78
C LEU A 264 12.03 23.23 1.82
N ARG A 265 10.70 23.26 1.65
CA ARG A 265 9.98 24.20 0.78
C ARG A 265 9.47 25.45 1.49
N LYS A 266 9.72 25.59 2.80
CA LYS A 266 9.28 26.73 3.63
C LYS A 266 7.76 26.92 3.61
N LEU A 267 7.01 25.82 3.66
CA LEU A 267 5.55 25.81 3.72
C LEU A 267 5.00 25.74 5.16
N LEU A 268 5.86 25.50 6.15
CA LEU A 268 5.56 25.45 7.59
C LEU A 268 6.15 26.65 8.33
#